data_AF-A0A9P7FYB8-F1
#
_entry.id   AF-A0A9P7FYB8-F1
#
_cell.length_a   1.000
_cell.length_b   1.000
_cell.length_c   1.000
_cell.angle_alpha   90.00
_cell.angle_beta   90.00
_cell.angle_gamma   90.00
#
_symmetry.space_group_name_H-M   'P 1'
#
loop_
_entity.id
_entity.type
_entity.pdbx_description
1 polymer ?
#
loop_
_entity_poly.entity_id
_entity_poly.type
_entity_poly.pdbx_seq_one_letter_code
_entity_poly.pdbx_strand_id
1 'polypeptide(L)'
;MGVRLPKNTKISDADLHKRLRQTLDSAQRFSGLLASVIPLNLSELPKWTSSVSLVNAIAPLNLAEAQQATLSGSNVIGPPASKDTFWEIRQILVHFANSWGIGHKVFILKDKDASAKWCIVLRHWKKHKEICRSLKGGTWQTITFSRTFAPVPENLVASSLMYNRFDTVHDLGVRVEKDIKHEDPNTPPPNIHQDKAFLVKFQLELEQKSSMLLCDRQRSFGVNWSKSEDRQAFMHGEKAMTGRKKIYRWARRVGDYQLSVCFDRAPEADPLR
;
A
#
# COMPACT_ATOMS: atom_id res chain seq x y z
N MET A 1 4.87 6.77 28.95
CA MET A 1 3.92 6.42 27.86
C MET A 1 2.48 6.37 28.41
N GLY A 2 1.88 7.52 28.75
CA GLY A 2 0.63 7.65 29.53
C GLY A 2 -0.67 7.23 28.82
N VAL A 3 -0.73 6.00 28.31
CA VAL A 3 -1.94 5.42 27.72
C VAL A 3 -2.88 5.01 28.85
N ARG A 4 -4.03 5.69 28.97
CA ARG A 4 -5.12 5.26 29.86
C ARG A 4 -5.84 4.07 29.21
N LEU A 5 -5.58 2.87 29.71
CA LEU A 5 -6.30 1.67 29.28
C LEU A 5 -7.70 1.63 29.93
N PRO A 6 -8.76 1.29 29.18
CA PRO A 6 -10.11 1.12 29.73
C PRO A 6 -10.13 0.12 30.92
N LYS A 7 -10.90 0.38 31.99
CA LYS A 7 -10.91 -0.47 33.21
C LYS A 7 -11.30 -1.94 32.98
N ASN A 8 -11.92 -2.21 31.83
CA ASN A 8 -12.38 -3.50 31.31
C ASN A 8 -11.41 -4.11 30.27
N THR A 9 -10.16 -3.63 30.19
CA THR A 9 -9.11 -4.26 29.36
C THR A 9 -8.46 -5.48 29.99
N LYS A 10 -8.67 -5.75 31.29
CA LYS A 10 -8.03 -6.87 31.97
C LYS A 10 -8.52 -8.20 31.38
N ILE A 11 -7.62 -8.93 30.73
CA ILE A 11 -7.82 -10.36 30.45
C ILE A 11 -8.14 -11.05 31.78
N SER A 12 -9.05 -12.03 31.79
CA SER A 12 -9.29 -12.77 33.02
C SER A 12 -7.98 -13.42 33.47
N ASP A 13 -7.70 -13.43 34.77
CA ASP A 13 -6.45 -14.01 35.27
C ASP A 13 -6.35 -15.50 34.87
N ALA A 14 -7.49 -16.20 34.75
CA ALA A 14 -7.59 -17.56 34.25
C ALA A 14 -7.15 -17.70 32.77
N ASP A 15 -7.64 -16.84 31.88
CA ASP A 15 -7.26 -16.87 30.46
C ASP A 15 -5.80 -16.46 30.25
N LEU A 16 -5.31 -15.52 31.04
CA LEU A 16 -3.90 -15.12 31.02
C LEU A 16 -3.01 -16.28 31.43
N HIS A 17 -3.31 -16.96 32.54
CA HIS A 17 -2.55 -18.12 33.00
C HIS A 17 -2.60 -19.27 31.99
N LYS A 18 -3.76 -19.52 31.37
CA LYS A 18 -3.89 -20.53 30.33
C LYS A 18 -2.99 -20.21 29.13
N ARG A 19 -3.04 -18.99 28.61
CA ARG A 19 -2.21 -18.56 27.46
C ARG A 19 -0.73 -18.62 27.80
N LEU A 20 -0.33 -18.13 28.97
CA LEU A 20 1.06 -18.19 29.44
C LEU A 20 1.56 -19.63 29.54
N ARG A 21 0.77 -20.54 30.11
CA ARG A 21 1.13 -21.96 30.22
C ARG A 21 1.28 -22.59 28.84
N GLN A 22 0.33 -22.38 27.94
CA GLN A 22 0.41 -22.90 26.57
C GLN A 22 1.63 -22.35 25.81
N THR A 23 1.89 -21.05 25.90
CA THR A 23 3.06 -20.44 25.29
C THR A 23 4.37 -20.99 25.87
N LEU A 24 4.43 -21.16 27.19
CA LEU A 24 5.60 -21.72 27.86
C LEU A 24 5.82 -23.19 27.48
N ASP A 25 4.78 -24.01 27.49
CA ASP A 25 4.84 -25.42 27.09
C ASP A 25 5.28 -25.56 25.63
N SER A 26 4.74 -24.73 24.73
CA SER A 26 5.16 -24.68 23.32
C SER A 26 6.63 -24.23 23.18
N ALA A 27 7.07 -23.22 23.93
CA ALA A 27 8.43 -22.74 23.91
C ALA A 27 9.43 -23.77 24.47
N GLN A 28 9.06 -24.50 25.51
CA GLN A 28 9.87 -25.58 26.09
C GLN A 28 9.96 -26.79 25.15
N ARG A 29 8.89 -27.09 24.40
CA ARG A 29 8.90 -28.14 23.38
C ARG A 29 9.58 -27.71 22.08
N PHE A 30 9.82 -26.43 21.88
CA PHE A 30 10.43 -25.87 20.67
C PHE A 30 11.79 -26.49 20.38
N SER A 31 12.64 -26.63 21.40
CA SER A 31 13.96 -27.24 21.26
C SER A 31 13.89 -28.71 20.86
N GLY A 32 12.88 -29.47 21.32
CA GLY A 32 12.67 -30.87 20.94
C GLY A 32 12.09 -31.05 19.54
N LEU A 33 11.12 -30.20 19.16
CA LEU A 33 10.49 -30.23 17.83
C LEU A 33 11.43 -29.80 16.72
N LEU A 34 12.37 -28.90 17.02
CA LEU A 34 13.35 -28.39 16.06
C LEU A 34 14.78 -28.80 16.42
N ALA A 35 14.96 -29.79 17.30
CA ALA A 35 16.29 -30.26 17.73
C ALA A 35 17.17 -30.64 16.54
N SER A 36 16.57 -31.21 15.50
CA SER A 36 17.24 -31.62 14.26
C SER A 36 17.50 -30.46 13.29
N VAL A 37 16.93 -29.29 13.53
CA VAL A 37 16.95 -28.13 12.62
C VAL A 37 17.69 -26.93 13.25
N ILE A 38 17.93 -26.95 14.56
CA ILE A 38 18.65 -25.89 15.27
C ILE A 38 20.16 -26.18 15.28
N PRO A 39 21.01 -25.21 14.89
CA PRO A 39 20.67 -23.81 14.61
C PRO A 39 20.04 -23.61 13.22
N LEU A 40 18.81 -23.07 13.19
CA LEU A 40 18.15 -22.69 11.96
C LEU A 40 18.85 -21.44 11.43
N ASN A 41 19.84 -21.62 10.55
CA ASN A 41 20.53 -20.51 9.94
C ASN A 41 19.64 -19.91 8.84
N LEU A 42 18.87 -18.88 9.20
CA LEU A 42 17.99 -18.16 8.26
C LEU A 42 18.75 -17.58 7.05
N SER A 43 20.06 -17.39 7.15
CA SER A 43 20.89 -16.87 6.05
C SER A 43 21.27 -17.94 5.04
N GLU A 44 21.25 -19.21 5.44
CA GLU A 44 21.52 -20.37 4.57
C GLU A 44 20.26 -20.91 3.90
N LEU A 45 19.07 -20.53 4.39
CA LEU A 45 17.83 -20.86 3.71
C LEU A 45 17.85 -20.28 2.29
N PRO A 46 17.52 -21.08 1.27
CA PRO A 46 17.53 -20.61 -0.10
C PRO A 46 16.60 -19.41 -0.21
N LYS A 47 17.11 -18.33 -0.81
CA LYS A 47 16.26 -17.19 -1.17
C LYS A 47 15.15 -17.72 -2.06
N TRP A 48 13.94 -17.23 -1.85
CA TRP A 48 12.83 -17.52 -2.74
C TRP A 48 13.13 -16.98 -4.15
N THR A 49 13.69 -17.81 -5.01
CA THR A 49 14.07 -17.51 -6.41
C THR A 49 13.10 -18.10 -7.42
N SER A 50 12.08 -18.81 -6.94
CA SER A 50 11.12 -19.51 -7.77
C SER A 50 10.40 -18.55 -8.71
N SER A 51 10.28 -18.94 -9.98
CA SER A 51 9.39 -18.32 -10.97
C SER A 51 7.92 -18.45 -10.58
N VAL A 52 7.62 -19.35 -9.63
CA VAL A 52 6.29 -19.57 -9.08
C VAL A 52 5.99 -18.53 -8.01
N SER A 53 4.83 -17.88 -8.14
CA SER A 53 4.36 -16.89 -7.16
C SER A 53 4.31 -17.50 -5.76
N LEU A 54 4.61 -16.70 -4.74
CA LEU A 54 4.55 -17.15 -3.34
C LEU A 54 3.16 -17.70 -2.99
N VAL A 55 2.12 -17.20 -3.65
CA VAL A 55 0.73 -17.66 -3.52
C VAL A 55 0.60 -19.11 -3.96
N ASN A 56 1.13 -19.44 -5.14
CA ASN A 56 1.07 -20.79 -5.71
C ASN A 56 1.91 -21.78 -4.89
N ALA A 57 2.98 -21.33 -4.25
CA ALA A 57 3.77 -22.17 -3.36
C ALA A 57 3.10 -22.50 -2.03
N ILE A 58 2.20 -21.62 -1.56
CA ILE A 58 1.45 -21.81 -0.31
C ILE A 58 0.07 -22.43 -0.60
N ALA A 59 -0.36 -22.45 -1.86
CA ALA A 59 -1.64 -22.98 -2.31
C ALA A 59 -1.87 -24.42 -1.82
N PRO A 60 -3.13 -24.82 -1.59
CA PRO A 60 -3.52 -26.18 -1.24
C PRO A 60 -2.78 -27.22 -2.08
N LEU A 61 -2.08 -28.15 -1.44
CA LEU A 61 -1.26 -29.16 -2.14
C LEU A 61 -2.09 -30.38 -2.56
N ASN A 62 -3.33 -30.49 -2.11
CA ASN A 62 -4.21 -31.61 -2.45
C ASN A 62 -5.56 -31.15 -3.03
N LEU A 63 -6.13 -31.98 -3.90
CA LEU A 63 -7.39 -31.75 -4.60
C LEU A 63 -8.58 -31.61 -3.64
N ALA A 64 -8.53 -32.31 -2.50
CA ALA A 64 -9.57 -32.30 -1.49
C ALA A 64 -9.72 -30.92 -0.82
N GLU A 65 -8.60 -30.27 -0.47
CA GLU A 65 -8.58 -28.90 0.05
C GLU A 65 -9.08 -27.90 -0.99
N ALA A 66 -8.68 -28.05 -2.25
CA ALA A 66 -9.14 -27.19 -3.35
C ALA A 66 -10.65 -27.32 -3.58
N GLN A 67 -11.18 -28.55 -3.53
CA GLN A 67 -12.61 -28.81 -3.66
C GLN A 67 -13.40 -28.24 -2.47
N GLN A 68 -12.88 -28.37 -1.25
CA GLN A 68 -13.49 -27.81 -0.06
C GLN A 68 -13.51 -26.27 -0.09
N ALA A 69 -12.43 -25.62 -0.55
CA ALA A 69 -12.40 -24.18 -0.76
C ALA A 69 -13.41 -23.70 -1.81
N THR A 70 -13.60 -24.48 -2.89
CA THR A 70 -14.53 -24.16 -3.98
C THR A 70 -16.00 -24.30 -3.57
N LEU A 71 -16.34 -25.39 -2.85
CA LEU A 71 -17.71 -25.65 -2.38
C LEU A 71 -18.20 -24.64 -1.33
N SER A 72 -17.27 -23.95 -0.67
CA SER A 72 -17.60 -22.98 0.40
C SER A 72 -18.14 -21.64 -0.12
N GLY A 73 -18.13 -21.40 -1.45
CA GLY A 73 -18.77 -20.26 -2.12
C GLY A 73 -18.34 -18.86 -1.67
N SER A 74 -17.34 -18.74 -0.79
CA SER A 74 -16.94 -17.50 -0.13
C SER A 74 -15.47 -17.57 0.28
N ASN A 75 -14.81 -16.42 0.20
CA ASN A 75 -13.36 -16.26 0.32
C ASN A 75 -12.72 -16.72 1.64
N VAL A 76 -13.45 -17.01 2.71
CA VAL A 76 -12.88 -17.61 3.95
C VAL A 76 -14.02 -18.22 4.79
N ILE A 77 -14.27 -19.53 4.69
CA ILE A 77 -14.79 -20.31 5.83
C ILE A 77 -14.03 -21.65 5.83
N GLY A 78 -12.87 -21.64 6.48
CA GLY A 78 -12.24 -22.87 6.93
C GLY A 78 -13.00 -23.50 8.09
N PRO A 79 -12.48 -24.60 8.67
CA PRO A 79 -12.98 -25.12 9.94
C PRO A 79 -13.15 -23.98 10.95
N PRO A 80 -14.15 -24.05 11.87
CA PRO A 80 -14.40 -22.98 12.83
C PRO A 80 -13.07 -22.55 13.47
N ALA A 81 -12.78 -21.25 13.41
CA ALA A 81 -11.49 -20.61 13.76
C ALA A 81 -10.83 -21.16 15.03
N SER A 82 -11.63 -21.64 15.98
CA SER A 82 -11.16 -22.26 17.21
C SER A 82 -10.47 -23.64 17.08
N LYS A 83 -10.51 -24.33 15.92
CA LYS A 83 -10.12 -25.75 15.83
C LYS A 83 -8.84 -26.06 15.06
N ASP A 84 -8.35 -25.19 14.17
CA ASP A 84 -7.15 -25.49 13.38
C ASP A 84 -6.22 -24.27 13.21
N THR A 85 -5.27 -24.14 14.14
CA THR A 85 -4.25 -23.10 14.13
C THR A 85 -3.38 -23.14 12.88
N PHE A 86 -3.13 -24.32 12.30
CA PHE A 86 -2.31 -24.43 11.09
C PHE A 86 -3.05 -23.90 9.87
N TRP A 87 -4.35 -24.15 9.78
CA TRP A 87 -5.20 -23.54 8.75
C TRP A 87 -5.19 -22.01 8.84
N GLU A 88 -5.34 -21.44 10.04
CA GLU A 88 -5.29 -19.98 10.23
C GLU A 88 -3.94 -19.38 9.82
N ILE A 89 -2.84 -20.00 10.25
CA ILE A 89 -1.49 -19.57 9.86
C ILE A 89 -1.34 -19.63 8.33
N ARG A 90 -1.82 -20.69 7.69
CA ARG A 90 -1.78 -20.82 6.24
C ARG A 90 -2.58 -19.71 5.54
N GLN A 91 -3.78 -19.40 6.00
CA GLN A 91 -4.60 -18.31 5.46
C GLN A 91 -3.90 -16.96 5.62
N ILE A 92 -3.26 -16.71 6.76
CA ILE A 92 -2.43 -15.51 6.98
C ILE A 92 -1.29 -15.46 5.98
N LEU A 93 -0.60 -16.58 5.73
CA LEU A 93 0.51 -16.67 4.78
C LEU A 93 0.06 -16.48 3.32
N VAL A 94 -1.09 -17.04 2.92
CA VAL A 94 -1.67 -16.83 1.59
C VAL A 94 -2.04 -15.36 1.40
N HIS A 95 -2.72 -14.75 2.37
CA HIS A 95 -3.08 -13.34 2.31
C HIS A 95 -1.82 -12.44 2.28
N PHE A 96 -0.80 -12.82 3.05
CA PHE A 96 0.50 -12.16 3.04
C PHE A 96 1.12 -12.22 1.64
N ALA A 97 1.16 -13.40 1.03
CA ALA A 97 1.72 -13.62 -0.29
C ALA A 97 0.99 -12.85 -1.39
N ASN A 98 -0.35 -12.86 -1.37
CA ASN A 98 -1.19 -12.11 -2.31
C ASN A 98 -0.89 -10.61 -2.22
N SER A 99 -0.97 -10.04 -1.02
CA SER A 99 -0.75 -8.59 -0.88
C SER A 99 0.71 -8.23 -1.17
N TRP A 100 1.67 -9.11 -0.86
CA TRP A 100 3.07 -8.92 -1.20
C TRP A 100 3.28 -8.82 -2.72
N GLY A 101 2.62 -9.68 -3.49
CA GLY A 101 2.64 -9.69 -4.95
C GLY A 101 2.07 -8.41 -5.57
N ILE A 102 1.02 -7.84 -4.95
CA ILE A 102 0.40 -6.57 -5.35
C ILE A 102 1.25 -5.35 -4.87
N GLY A 103 2.33 -5.60 -4.12
CA GLY A 103 3.28 -4.57 -3.70
C GLY A 103 3.02 -4.00 -2.30
N HIS A 104 2.06 -4.53 -1.55
CA HIS A 104 1.90 -4.17 -0.13
C HIS A 104 3.11 -4.68 0.67
N LYS A 105 3.66 -3.81 1.52
CA LYS A 105 4.85 -4.10 2.36
C LYS A 105 4.60 -3.91 3.86
N VAL A 106 3.35 -3.60 4.21
CA VAL A 106 2.88 -3.43 5.58
C VAL A 106 1.63 -4.28 5.74
N PHE A 107 1.64 -5.14 6.74
CA PHE A 107 0.53 -6.02 7.08
C PHE A 107 0.12 -5.73 8.51
N ILE A 108 -1.18 -5.57 8.72
CA ILE A 108 -1.74 -5.30 10.04
C ILE A 108 -2.67 -6.46 10.36
N LEU A 109 -2.24 -7.32 11.28
CA LEU A 109 -3.09 -8.33 11.87
C LEU A 109 -3.78 -7.68 13.07
N LYS A 110 -5.10 -7.58 12.99
CA LYS A 110 -5.98 -7.05 14.04
C LYS A 110 -7.01 -8.12 14.41
N ASP A 111 -7.43 -8.11 15.66
CA ASP A 111 -8.54 -8.96 16.11
C ASP A 111 -9.84 -8.55 15.38
N LYS A 112 -10.74 -9.51 15.14
CA LYS A 112 -11.97 -9.33 14.35
C LYS A 112 -12.97 -8.43 15.05
N ASP A 113 -13.01 -8.47 16.37
CA ASP A 113 -13.91 -7.63 17.14
C ASP A 113 -13.40 -6.19 17.10
N ALA A 114 -14.24 -5.24 16.68
CA ALA A 114 -13.89 -3.82 16.56
C ALA A 114 -13.36 -3.19 17.88
N SER A 115 -13.52 -3.89 19.00
CA SER A 115 -12.95 -3.61 20.32
C SER A 115 -11.49 -4.07 20.52
N ALA A 116 -10.82 -4.55 19.47
CA ALA A 116 -9.49 -5.14 19.51
C ALA A 116 -8.43 -4.28 20.22
N LYS A 117 -7.84 -4.85 21.28
CA LYS A 117 -6.88 -4.23 22.22
C LYS A 117 -5.41 -4.36 21.76
N TRP A 118 -5.15 -4.93 20.59
CA TRP A 118 -3.80 -5.15 20.08
C TRP A 118 -3.80 -5.28 18.54
N CYS A 119 -2.65 -4.98 17.92
CA CYS A 119 -2.39 -5.27 16.52
C CYS A 119 -0.93 -5.67 16.32
N ILE A 120 -0.66 -6.55 15.36
CA ILE A 120 0.70 -6.89 14.93
C ILE A 120 0.93 -6.22 13.58
N VAL A 121 1.95 -5.36 13.51
CA VAL A 121 2.32 -4.66 12.29
C VAL A 121 3.61 -5.26 11.74
N LEU A 122 3.50 -6.06 10.69
CA LEU A 122 4.65 -6.60 9.96
C LEU A 122 5.05 -5.61 8.87
N ARG A 123 6.28 -5.09 8.92
CA ARG A 123 6.82 -4.16 7.91
C ARG A 123 8.12 -4.71 7.31
N HIS A 124 8.26 -4.59 6.01
CA HIS A 124 9.55 -4.86 5.36
C HIS A 124 10.55 -3.72 5.66
N TRP A 125 11.41 -3.94 6.66
CA TRP A 125 12.31 -2.91 7.21
C TRP A 125 13.41 -2.45 6.25
N LYS A 126 13.97 -3.38 5.45
CA LYS A 126 15.20 -3.11 4.66
C LYS A 126 15.01 -1.96 3.66
N LYS A 127 13.90 -1.98 2.92
CA LYS A 127 13.56 -0.92 1.93
C LYS A 127 13.09 0.39 2.58
N HIS A 128 12.44 0.33 3.75
CA HIS A 128 12.00 1.55 4.43
C HIS A 128 13.18 2.39 4.92
N LYS A 129 14.23 1.75 5.45
CA LYS A 129 15.44 2.44 5.92
C LYS A 129 16.16 3.17 4.78
N GLU A 130 16.23 2.55 3.60
CA GLU A 130 16.79 3.17 2.39
C GLU A 130 15.98 4.40 1.96
N ILE A 131 14.64 4.29 1.95
CA ILE A 131 13.73 5.42 1.64
C ILE A 131 13.87 6.56 2.66
N CYS A 132 13.83 6.25 3.96
CA CYS A 132 13.98 7.27 5.00
C CYS A 132 15.35 7.97 4.92
N ARG A 133 16.40 7.21 4.57
CA ARG A 133 17.73 7.76 4.38
C ARG A 133 17.81 8.65 3.13
N SER A 134 17.19 8.26 2.03
CA SER A 134 17.19 9.07 0.80
C SER A 134 16.40 10.37 0.94
N LEU A 135 15.40 10.40 1.83
CA LEU A 135 14.63 11.60 2.16
C LEU A 135 15.29 12.52 3.19
N LYS A 136 16.31 12.06 3.92
CA LYS A 136 16.96 12.86 4.95
C LYS A 136 17.65 14.07 4.33
N GLY A 137 17.30 15.27 4.81
CA GLY A 137 17.84 16.52 4.27
C GLY A 137 17.33 16.86 2.87
N GLY A 138 16.17 16.34 2.48
CA GLY A 138 15.41 16.84 1.33
C GLY A 138 14.64 18.11 1.67
N THR A 139 14.49 18.99 0.69
CA THR A 139 13.73 20.24 0.81
C THR A 139 12.28 19.98 0.43
N TRP A 140 11.37 20.30 1.34
CA TRP A 140 9.93 20.07 1.16
C TRP A 140 9.23 21.37 0.79
N GLN A 141 8.53 21.38 -0.33
CA GLN A 141 7.75 22.51 -0.80
C GLN A 141 6.27 22.16 -0.85
N THR A 142 5.44 22.97 -0.21
CA THR A 142 3.99 22.81 -0.31
C THR A 142 3.52 23.34 -1.65
N ILE A 143 2.70 22.56 -2.34
CA ILE A 143 2.02 22.92 -3.57
C ILE A 143 0.52 22.80 -3.35
N THR A 144 -0.23 23.66 -4.02
CA THR A 144 -1.69 23.57 -4.09
C THR A 144 -2.06 22.98 -5.44
N PHE A 145 -3.01 22.05 -5.46
CA PHE A 145 -3.51 21.41 -6.67
C PHE A 145 -5.03 21.56 -6.73
N SER A 146 -5.61 21.44 -7.93
CA SER A 146 -7.05 21.46 -8.13
C SER A 146 -7.52 20.18 -8.84
N ARG A 147 -8.77 19.79 -8.58
CA ARG A 147 -9.45 18.73 -9.36
C ARG A 147 -9.93 19.25 -10.71
N THR A 148 -10.11 20.56 -10.82
CA THR A 148 -10.58 21.22 -12.03
C THR A 148 -9.51 21.11 -13.09
N PHE A 149 -9.69 20.15 -14.00
CA PHE A 149 -9.09 20.25 -15.32
C PHE A 149 -9.64 21.53 -15.94
N ALA A 150 -8.78 22.35 -16.55
CA ALA A 150 -9.25 23.54 -17.28
C ALA A 150 -10.41 23.11 -18.18
N PRO A 151 -11.50 23.90 -18.29
CA PRO A 151 -12.71 23.49 -18.98
C PRO A 151 -12.36 23.04 -20.39
N VAL A 152 -12.25 21.73 -20.56
CA VAL A 152 -12.00 21.12 -21.85
C VAL A 152 -13.35 21.07 -22.53
N PRO A 153 -13.49 21.53 -23.79
CA PRO A 153 -14.70 21.33 -24.56
C PRO A 153 -15.16 19.86 -24.44
N GLU A 154 -16.47 19.61 -24.28
CA GLU A 154 -17.05 18.27 -24.01
C GLU A 154 -16.52 17.15 -24.95
N ASN A 155 -16.14 17.51 -26.17
CA ASN A 155 -15.59 16.60 -27.18
C ASN A 155 -14.10 16.24 -26.98
N LEU A 156 -13.40 16.82 -26.00
CA LEU A 156 -11.98 16.65 -25.74
C LEU A 156 -11.67 16.10 -24.33
N VAL A 157 -12.69 15.78 -23.53
CA VAL A 157 -12.55 15.16 -22.19
C VAL A 157 -11.75 13.85 -22.25
N ALA A 158 -11.80 13.15 -23.39
CA ALA A 158 -11.01 11.94 -23.63
C ALA A 158 -9.50 12.15 -23.53
N SER A 159 -8.98 13.37 -23.74
CA SER A 159 -7.54 13.65 -23.77
C SER A 159 -6.90 13.74 -22.37
N SER A 160 -7.69 13.91 -21.31
CA SER A 160 -7.19 14.07 -19.94
C SER A 160 -7.08 12.75 -19.17
N LEU A 161 -7.62 11.67 -19.71
CA LEU A 161 -7.57 10.36 -19.07
C LEU A 161 -6.18 9.76 -19.20
N MET A 162 -5.59 9.34 -18.08
CA MET A 162 -4.32 8.61 -18.07
C MET A 162 -4.51 7.20 -18.64
N TYR A 163 -4.32 7.05 -19.95
CA TYR A 163 -4.24 5.73 -20.59
C TYR A 163 -2.90 5.05 -20.27
N ASN A 164 -2.94 3.88 -19.65
CA ASN A 164 -1.85 2.92 -19.72
C ASN A 164 -1.98 2.09 -21.00
N ARG A 165 -0.85 1.66 -21.56
CA ARG A 165 -0.84 0.66 -22.65
C ARG A 165 -1.54 -0.65 -22.28
N PHE A 166 -1.61 -0.94 -20.97
CA PHE A 166 -2.27 -2.12 -20.43
C PHE A 166 -3.74 -1.89 -20.04
N ASP A 167 -4.25 -0.66 -20.12
CA ASP A 167 -5.66 -0.41 -19.82
C ASP A 167 -6.52 -0.96 -20.97
N THR A 168 -7.52 -1.78 -20.64
CA THR A 168 -8.48 -2.28 -21.64
C THR A 168 -9.53 -1.21 -21.95
N VAL A 169 -10.20 -1.31 -23.10
CA VAL A 169 -11.33 -0.42 -23.45
C VAL A 169 -12.41 -0.42 -22.34
N HIS A 170 -12.60 -1.56 -21.68
CA HIS A 170 -13.52 -1.67 -20.54
C HIS A 170 -13.04 -0.87 -19.31
N ASP A 171 -11.76 -0.98 -18.95
CA ASP A 171 -11.17 -0.20 -17.84
C ASP A 171 -11.28 1.30 -18.09
N LEU A 172 -11.18 1.71 -19.35
CA LEU A 172 -11.36 3.10 -19.75
C LEU A 172 -12.82 3.52 -19.60
N GLY A 173 -13.79 2.72 -20.05
CA GLY A 173 -15.21 3.01 -19.88
C GLY A 173 -15.62 3.19 -18.42
N VAL A 174 -15.17 2.30 -17.53
CA VAL A 174 -15.47 2.39 -16.08
C VAL A 174 -14.86 3.63 -15.44
N ARG A 175 -13.65 4.04 -15.86
CA ARG A 175 -13.00 5.25 -15.35
C ARG A 175 -13.64 6.51 -15.89
N VAL A 176 -13.89 6.58 -17.18
CA VAL A 176 -14.67 7.64 -17.82
C VAL A 176 -15.97 7.83 -17.05
N GLU A 177 -16.70 6.75 -16.76
CA GLU A 177 -17.97 6.86 -16.04
C GLU A 177 -17.81 7.34 -14.60
N LYS A 178 -16.73 6.98 -13.90
CA LYS A 178 -16.43 7.50 -12.54
C LYS A 178 -15.96 8.95 -12.54
N ASP A 179 -15.12 9.32 -13.49
CA ASP A 179 -14.54 10.66 -13.60
C ASP A 179 -15.55 11.66 -14.20
N ILE A 180 -16.43 11.20 -15.11
CA ILE A 180 -17.51 12.01 -15.73
C ILE A 180 -18.74 12.11 -14.83
N LYS A 181 -19.03 11.11 -13.97
CA LYS A 181 -20.04 11.28 -12.91
C LYS A 181 -19.47 12.21 -11.85
N HIS A 182 -19.50 13.50 -12.19
CA HIS A 182 -19.11 14.68 -11.42
C HIS A 182 -19.02 14.40 -9.92
N GLU A 183 -17.85 13.95 -9.46
CA GLU A 183 -17.49 14.23 -8.09
C GLU A 183 -17.42 15.76 -7.98
N ASP A 184 -18.16 16.32 -7.03
CA ASP A 184 -18.18 17.75 -6.78
C ASP A 184 -16.72 18.27 -6.77
N PRO A 185 -16.37 19.30 -7.58
CA PRO A 185 -15.01 19.84 -7.61
C PRO A 185 -14.51 20.28 -6.23
N ASN A 186 -15.45 20.58 -5.31
CA ASN A 186 -15.16 20.93 -3.92
C ASN A 186 -14.99 19.71 -2.99
N THR A 187 -15.22 18.50 -3.47
CA THR A 187 -14.89 17.27 -2.73
C THR A 187 -13.41 16.95 -2.92
N PRO A 188 -12.60 16.90 -1.86
CA PRO A 188 -11.18 16.66 -1.98
C PRO A 188 -10.87 15.20 -2.30
N PRO A 189 -9.73 14.90 -2.97
CA PRO A 189 -9.35 13.52 -3.25
C PRO A 189 -9.17 12.67 -1.98
N PRO A 190 -9.47 11.37 -2.04
CA PRO A 190 -9.27 10.46 -0.90
C PRO A 190 -7.84 10.49 -0.35
N ASN A 191 -7.68 10.69 0.95
CA ASN A 191 -6.37 10.67 1.61
C ASN A 191 -5.97 9.27 2.10
N ILE A 192 -5.76 8.33 1.17
CA ILE A 192 -5.39 6.96 1.54
C ILE A 192 -3.98 6.84 2.15
N HIS A 193 -3.11 7.83 1.90
CA HIS A 193 -1.72 7.85 2.33
C HIS A 193 -1.51 8.50 3.71
N GLN A 194 -2.52 9.20 4.24
CA GLN A 194 -2.47 9.92 5.52
C GLN A 194 -1.32 10.95 5.53
N ASP A 195 -0.48 10.91 6.57
CA ASP A 195 0.68 11.77 6.81
C ASP A 195 1.99 11.20 6.24
N LYS A 196 1.94 10.01 5.61
CA LYS A 196 3.12 9.28 5.14
C LYS A 196 3.59 9.84 3.80
N ALA A 197 4.90 9.79 3.58
CA ALA A 197 5.47 10.08 2.27
C ALA A 197 5.18 8.93 1.28
N PHE A 198 4.74 9.29 0.08
CA PHE A 198 4.43 8.38 -1.02
C PHE A 198 4.96 8.94 -2.35
N LEU A 199 5.02 8.12 -3.40
CA LEU A 199 5.48 8.55 -4.72
C LEU A 199 4.35 9.11 -5.56
N VAL A 200 4.55 10.32 -6.06
CA VAL A 200 3.67 11.00 -7.02
C VAL A 200 4.40 11.13 -8.35
N LYS A 201 3.71 10.74 -9.41
CA LYS A 201 4.08 10.99 -10.79
C LYS A 201 3.67 12.41 -11.15
N PHE A 202 4.62 13.20 -11.62
CA PHE A 202 4.39 14.51 -12.22
C PHE A 202 4.55 14.34 -13.73
N GLN A 203 3.56 14.76 -14.50
CA GLN A 203 3.58 14.67 -15.95
C GLN A 203 3.23 16.02 -16.56
N LEU A 204 4.11 16.52 -17.43
CA LEU A 204 3.85 17.73 -18.21
C LEU A 204 2.80 17.44 -19.29
N GLU A 205 1.87 18.36 -19.44
CA GLU A 205 0.97 18.41 -20.58
C GLU A 205 1.75 18.76 -21.86
N LEU A 206 1.42 18.11 -22.98
CA LEU A 206 2.23 18.17 -24.21
C LEU A 206 2.13 19.52 -24.92
N GLU A 207 0.96 20.14 -24.87
CA GLU A 207 0.67 21.35 -25.67
C GLU A 207 0.93 22.64 -24.89
N GLN A 208 0.67 22.65 -23.59
CA GLN A 208 0.83 23.83 -22.75
C GLN A 208 1.63 23.47 -21.49
N LYS A 209 2.83 24.04 -21.35
CA LYS A 209 3.66 23.92 -20.12
C LYS A 209 3.11 24.80 -18.97
N SER A 210 1.79 24.94 -18.91
CA SER A 210 1.06 25.71 -17.91
C SER A 210 0.49 24.82 -16.80
N SER A 211 0.45 23.51 -17.02
CA SER A 211 -0.11 22.55 -16.06
C SER A 211 0.74 21.29 -15.94
N MET A 212 0.61 20.60 -14.80
CA MET A 212 1.14 19.27 -14.58
C MET A 212 0.05 18.37 -14.01
N LEU A 213 -0.06 17.17 -14.57
CA LEU A 213 -0.90 16.12 -14.04
C LEU A 213 -0.16 15.33 -12.96
N LEU A 214 -0.78 15.22 -11.79
CA LEU A 214 -0.27 14.54 -10.62
C LEU A 214 -1.10 13.29 -10.35
N CYS A 215 -0.44 12.14 -10.21
CA CYS A 215 -1.09 10.92 -9.72
C CYS A 215 -0.15 10.07 -8.87
N ASP A 216 -0.69 9.34 -7.92
CA ASP A 216 0.09 8.36 -7.18
C ASP A 216 0.24 7.03 -7.96
N ARG A 217 1.06 6.12 -7.42
CA ARG A 217 1.29 4.81 -8.06
C ARG A 217 0.05 3.92 -8.12
N GLN A 218 -0.84 4.04 -7.14
CA GLN A 218 -2.05 3.22 -7.07
C GLN A 218 -3.22 3.83 -7.85
N ARG A 219 -3.02 5.02 -8.45
CA ARG A 219 -4.07 5.80 -9.10
C ARG A 219 -5.27 6.03 -8.16
N SER A 220 -4.99 6.23 -6.87
CA SER A 220 -5.98 6.59 -5.87
C SER A 220 -6.46 8.03 -6.01
N PHE A 221 -5.67 8.88 -6.68
CA PHE A 221 -6.08 10.20 -7.14
C PHE A 221 -5.38 10.60 -8.44
N GLY A 222 -6.06 11.46 -9.20
CA GLY A 222 -5.50 12.24 -10.31
C GLY A 222 -5.93 13.69 -10.14
N VAL A 223 -4.97 14.62 -10.11
CA VAL A 223 -5.24 16.05 -9.91
C VAL A 223 -4.35 16.89 -10.80
N ASN A 224 -4.79 18.10 -11.12
CA ASN A 224 -4.03 19.05 -11.91
C ASN A 224 -3.31 20.05 -10.99
N TRP A 225 -2.11 20.44 -11.37
CA TRP A 225 -1.35 21.50 -10.72
C TRP A 225 -1.06 22.58 -11.73
N SER A 226 -1.66 23.75 -11.55
CA SER A 226 -1.50 24.86 -12.49
C SER A 226 -0.36 25.80 -12.09
N LYS A 227 0.39 26.26 -13.09
CA LYS A 227 1.41 27.30 -12.94
C LYS A 227 0.82 28.64 -12.46
N SER A 228 -0.47 28.89 -12.75
CA SER A 228 -1.16 30.11 -12.30
C SER A 228 -1.48 30.10 -10.80
N GLU A 229 -1.63 28.93 -10.19
CA GLU A 229 -1.95 28.78 -8.76
C GLU A 229 -0.71 29.02 -7.88
N ASP A 230 0.44 28.47 -8.29
CA ASP A 230 1.71 28.65 -7.59
C ASP A 230 2.89 28.64 -8.56
N ARG A 231 3.21 29.83 -9.10
CA ARG A 231 4.28 29.98 -10.09
C ARG A 231 5.65 29.57 -9.55
N GLN A 232 5.95 29.86 -8.30
CA GLN A 232 7.28 29.62 -7.74
C GLN A 232 7.52 28.12 -7.53
N ALA A 233 6.55 27.42 -6.92
CA ALA A 233 6.66 25.98 -6.77
C ALA A 233 6.62 25.26 -8.12
N PHE A 234 5.80 25.74 -9.06
CA PHE A 234 5.73 25.14 -10.39
C PHE A 234 7.08 25.21 -11.10
N MET A 235 7.80 26.34 -11.01
CA MET A 235 9.15 26.46 -11.57
C MET A 235 10.16 25.48 -10.94
N HIS A 236 10.05 25.20 -9.64
CA HIS A 236 10.88 24.17 -8.99
C HIS A 236 10.55 22.77 -9.51
N GLY A 237 9.27 22.47 -9.72
CA GLY A 237 8.80 21.25 -10.38
C GLY A 237 9.37 21.12 -11.80
N GLU A 238 9.24 22.16 -12.63
CA GLU A 238 9.77 22.19 -14.00
C GLU A 238 11.28 21.97 -14.03
N LYS A 239 12.02 22.65 -13.13
CA LYS A 239 13.47 22.48 -12.99
C LYS A 239 13.84 21.03 -12.64
N ALA A 240 13.09 20.40 -11.73
CA ALA A 240 13.30 19.02 -11.31
C ALA A 240 13.01 17.99 -12.42
N MET A 241 12.25 18.38 -13.46
CA MET A 241 11.97 17.51 -14.62
C MET A 241 13.13 17.42 -15.61
N THR A 242 14.00 18.42 -15.67
CA THR A 242 15.23 18.39 -16.49
C THR A 242 14.95 18.00 -17.96
N GLY A 243 13.86 18.52 -18.54
CA GLY A 243 13.42 18.23 -19.91
C GLY A 243 12.71 16.89 -20.11
N ARG A 244 12.50 16.09 -19.05
CA ARG A 244 11.70 14.86 -19.11
C ARG A 244 10.20 15.21 -19.13
N LYS A 245 9.41 14.43 -19.86
CA LYS A 245 7.93 14.57 -19.87
C LYS A 245 7.27 14.14 -18.56
N LYS A 246 7.95 13.29 -17.78
CA LYS A 246 7.45 12.81 -16.48
C LYS A 246 8.59 12.56 -15.50
N ILE A 247 8.31 12.75 -14.21
CA ILE A 247 9.19 12.38 -13.09
C ILE A 247 8.37 11.79 -11.95
N TYR A 248 9.05 11.07 -11.04
CA TYR A 248 8.48 10.67 -9.77
C TYR A 248 9.17 11.42 -8.63
N ARG A 249 8.37 11.96 -7.71
CA ARG A 249 8.87 12.62 -6.50
C ARG A 249 8.09 12.18 -5.28
N TRP A 250 8.76 12.26 -4.14
CA TRP A 250 8.14 11.98 -2.86
C TRP A 250 7.23 13.15 -2.48
N ALA A 251 6.02 12.83 -2.07
CA ALA A 251 5.05 13.79 -1.57
C ALA A 251 4.39 13.24 -0.32
N ARG A 252 3.83 14.11 0.50
CA ARG A 252 2.93 13.77 1.60
C ARG A 252 1.77 14.76 1.61
N ARG A 253 0.59 14.33 2.04
CA ARG A 253 -0.57 15.21 2.11
C ARG A 253 -0.44 16.12 3.33
N VAL A 254 -0.66 17.42 3.15
CA VAL A 254 -0.62 18.42 4.24
C VAL A 254 -1.92 19.22 4.36
N GLY A 255 -2.80 19.10 3.38
CA GLY A 255 -4.14 19.68 3.39
C GLY A 255 -5.00 19.01 2.33
N ASP A 256 -6.26 19.44 2.21
CA ASP A 256 -7.20 18.78 1.31
C ASP A 256 -6.85 18.91 -0.17
N TYR A 257 -6.29 20.05 -0.53
CA TYR A 257 -5.82 20.38 -1.86
C TYR A 257 -4.32 20.69 -1.88
N GLN A 258 -3.58 20.17 -0.88
CA GLN A 258 -2.17 20.48 -0.70
C GLN A 258 -1.30 19.26 -0.50
N LEU A 259 -0.20 19.22 -1.25
CA LEU A 259 0.89 18.25 -1.10
C LEU A 259 2.16 18.97 -0.70
N SER A 260 2.91 18.40 0.24
CA SER A 260 4.30 18.78 0.50
C SER A 260 5.19 17.84 -0.30
N VAL A 261 5.94 18.37 -1.26
CA VAL A 261 6.71 17.63 -2.28
C VAL A 261 8.20 17.87 -2.09
N CYS A 262 8.99 16.80 -2.18
CA CYS A 262 10.44 16.84 -2.13
C CYS A 262 11.00 16.72 -3.56
N PHE A 263 11.34 17.85 -4.18
CA PHE A 263 11.79 17.92 -5.59
C PHE A 263 13.27 17.57 -5.78
N ASP A 264 14.09 17.76 -4.76
CA ASP A 264 15.55 17.59 -4.76
C ASP A 264 16.01 16.16 -4.47
N ARG A 265 15.11 15.28 -3.97
CA ARG A 265 15.39 13.85 -3.74
C ARG A 265 14.54 12.98 -4.65
N ALA A 266 15.17 12.47 -5.72
CA ALA A 266 14.55 11.47 -6.58
C ALA A 266 14.52 10.08 -5.90
N PRO A 267 13.56 9.20 -6.23
CA PRO A 267 13.64 7.80 -5.85
C PRO A 267 14.87 7.14 -6.48
N GLU A 268 15.47 6.18 -5.77
CA GLU A 268 16.69 5.47 -6.19
C GLU A 268 16.52 4.69 -7.50
N ALA A 269 15.33 4.14 -7.72
CA ALA A 269 14.94 3.49 -8.97
C ALA A 269 13.71 4.19 -9.57
N ASP A 270 13.70 4.34 -10.90
CA ASP A 270 12.50 4.75 -11.62
C ASP A 270 11.46 3.61 -11.52
N PRO A 271 10.28 3.86 -10.91
CA PRO A 271 9.29 2.81 -10.71
C PRO A 271 8.67 2.24 -12.00
N LEU A 272 9.04 2.76 -13.17
CA LEU A 272 8.63 2.24 -14.49
C LEU A 272 9.70 1.42 -15.22
N ARG A 273 10.87 1.18 -14.61
CA ARG A 273 11.87 0.24 -15.15
C ARG A 273 11.61 -1.19 -14.70
#